data_AF-G4KN30-F1
#
_entry.id   AF-G4KN30-F1
#
_cell.length_a   1.000
_cell.length_b   1.000
_cell.length_c   1.000
_cell.angle_alpha   90.00
_cell.angle_beta   90.00
_cell.angle_gamma   90.00
#
_symmetry.space_group_name_H-M   'P 1'
#
loop_
_entity.id
_entity.type
_entity.pdbx_description
1 polymer ?
#
loop_
_entity_poly.entity_id
_entity_poly.type
_entity_poly.pdbx_seq_one_letter_code
_entity_poly.pdbx_strand_id
1 'polypeptide(L)'
;MLATKKYDEIITLLAPRLANLVNNEQKQESKFIYFCRYNLLVAYNNTGKLSLDEEQLLRILKDRPKDSDSIYSLFNIYLLNERAIETKNLIKNTPTDIKTLTAMSFNLAEIAEAKLNLINQDNLSKDSKEQFRCFQYIAKYNQYSAAEKIVNEENLKDE
;
A
#
# COMPACT_ATOMS: atom_id res chain seq x y z
N MET A 1 -7.32 5.71 12.21
CA MET A 1 -6.70 4.49 12.76
C MET A 1 -6.74 4.57 14.28
N LEU A 2 -6.98 3.46 14.97
CA LEU A 2 -6.88 3.35 16.42
C LEU A 2 -5.40 3.33 16.82
N ALA A 3 -5.01 4.13 17.81
CA ALA A 3 -3.62 4.30 18.23
C ALA A 3 -3.09 3.19 19.14
N THR A 4 -3.94 2.23 19.54
CA THR A 4 -3.69 1.36 20.70
C THR A 4 -2.65 0.26 20.45
N LYS A 5 -2.27 -0.02 19.19
CA LYS A 5 -1.42 -1.17 18.78
C LYS A 5 -1.85 -2.53 19.36
N LYS A 6 -3.04 -2.61 19.97
CA LYS A 6 -3.61 -3.84 20.54
C LYS A 6 -4.29 -4.65 19.43
N TYR A 7 -3.49 -5.17 18.51
CA TYR A 7 -3.98 -5.75 17.27
C TYR A 7 -4.88 -6.97 17.50
N ASP A 8 -4.54 -7.85 18.44
CA ASP A 8 -5.38 -9.01 18.76
C ASP A 8 -6.74 -8.60 19.34
N GLU A 9 -6.78 -7.59 20.22
CA GLU A 9 -8.04 -7.05 20.77
C GLU A 9 -8.92 -6.44 19.65
N ILE A 10 -8.30 -5.69 18.73
CA ILE A 10 -9.00 -5.13 17.56
C ILE A 10 -9.62 -6.26 16.72
N ILE A 11 -8.86 -7.34 16.47
CA ILE A 11 -9.35 -8.50 15.70
C ILE A 11 -10.53 -9.16 16.43
N THR A 12 -10.38 -9.46 17.72
CA THR A 12 -11.43 -10.09 18.54
C THR A 12 -12.72 -9.27 18.54
N LEU A 13 -12.62 -7.94 18.60
CA LEU A 13 -13.79 -7.07 18.67
C LEU A 13 -14.45 -6.81 17.30
N LEU A 14 -13.65 -6.62 16.25
CA LEU A 14 -14.16 -6.16 14.95
C LEU A 14 -14.49 -7.30 14.00
N ALA A 15 -13.71 -8.39 13.96
CA ALA A 15 -13.88 -9.43 12.95
C ALA A 15 -15.27 -10.11 13.01
N PRO A 16 -15.78 -10.55 14.18
CA PRO A 16 -17.10 -11.19 14.25
C PRO A 16 -18.23 -10.21 13.91
N ARG A 17 -18.11 -8.95 14.33
CA ARG A 17 -19.10 -7.91 14.05
C ARG A 17 -19.21 -7.62 12.56
N LEU A 18 -18.06 -7.49 11.87
CA LEU A 18 -18.02 -7.24 10.43
C LEU A 18 -18.49 -8.44 9.60
N ALA A 19 -18.30 -9.67 10.09
CA ALA A 19 -18.81 -10.88 9.43
C ALA A 19 -20.34 -10.93 9.44
N ASN A 20 -20.96 -10.49 10.54
CA ASN A 20 -22.42 -10.48 10.71
C ASN A 20 -23.13 -9.34 9.96
N LEU A 21 -22.40 -8.33 9.48
CA LEU A 21 -22.95 -7.22 8.68
C LEU A 21 -23.26 -7.61 7.22
N VAL A 22 -23.16 -8.89 6.87
CA VAL A 22 -23.53 -9.41 5.56
C VAL A 22 -25.02 -9.75 5.58
N ASN A 23 -25.88 -8.78 5.22
CA ASN A 23 -27.15 -8.93 4.47
C ASN A 23 -28.32 -8.00 4.84
N ASN A 24 -28.24 -7.10 5.82
CA ASN A 24 -29.30 -6.11 6.03
C ASN A 24 -28.72 -4.77 6.46
N GLU A 25 -29.33 -3.67 6.00
CA GLU A 25 -29.02 -2.27 6.34
C GLU A 25 -27.93 -1.58 5.49
N GLN A 26 -28.10 -1.62 4.17
CA GLN A 26 -27.37 -0.74 3.26
C GLN A 26 -27.93 0.69 3.29
N LYS A 27 -27.16 1.61 3.89
CA LYS A 27 -26.64 2.85 3.24
C LYS A 27 -26.13 3.90 4.23
N GLN A 28 -26.48 3.83 5.52
CA GLN A 28 -26.15 4.91 6.46
C GLN A 28 -24.76 4.81 7.11
N GLU A 29 -24.09 3.66 7.06
CA GLU A 29 -22.82 3.45 7.81
C GLU A 29 -21.57 3.21 6.96
N SER A 30 -21.55 3.64 5.69
CA SER A 30 -20.40 3.37 4.79
C SER A 30 -19.06 3.91 5.31
N LYS A 31 -19.07 4.97 6.12
CA LYS A 31 -17.86 5.51 6.78
C LYS A 31 -17.44 4.70 7.99
N PHE A 32 -18.39 4.25 8.81
CA PHE A 32 -18.12 3.44 10.00
C PHE A 32 -17.60 2.05 9.61
N ILE A 33 -18.26 1.40 8.65
CA ILE A 33 -17.83 0.10 8.11
C ILE A 33 -16.44 0.22 7.50
N TYR A 34 -16.18 1.25 6.69
CA TYR A 34 -14.84 1.51 6.16
C TYR A 34 -13.80 1.65 7.27
N PHE A 35 -14.08 2.45 8.31
CA PHE A 35 -13.15 2.65 9.41
C PHE A 35 -12.88 1.34 10.16
N CYS A 36 -13.90 0.53 10.41
CA CYS A 36 -13.74 -0.78 11.03
C CYS A 36 -12.89 -1.72 10.18
N ARG A 37 -13.16 -1.79 8.87
CA ARG A 37 -12.37 -2.60 7.92
C ARG A 37 -10.92 -2.13 7.87
N TYR A 38 -10.69 -0.82 7.83
CA TYR A 38 -9.33 -0.26 7.80
C TYR A 38 -8.53 -0.60 9.07
N ASN A 39 -9.15 -0.54 10.26
CA ASN A 39 -8.45 -0.95 11.48
C ASN A 39 -8.22 -2.46 11.56
N LEU A 40 -9.14 -3.26 11.03
CA LEU A 40 -8.99 -4.71 10.98
C LEU A 40 -7.88 -5.13 10.01
N LEU A 41 -7.82 -4.48 8.84
CA LEU A 41 -6.71 -4.53 7.88
C LEU A 41 -5.37 -4.28 8.58
N VAL A 42 -5.22 -3.15 9.27
CA VAL A 42 -3.98 -2.79 9.97
C VAL A 42 -3.61 -3.85 11.01
N ALA A 43 -4.59 -4.37 11.76
CA ALA A 43 -4.34 -5.40 12.76
C ALA A 43 -3.93 -6.75 12.14
N TYR A 44 -4.53 -7.15 11.02
CA TYR A 44 -4.14 -8.35 10.30
C TYR A 44 -2.73 -8.25 9.72
N ASN A 45 -2.39 -7.11 9.12
CA ASN A 45 -1.04 -6.85 8.61
C ASN A 45 0.02 -7.01 9.71
N ASN A 46 -0.19 -6.33 10.85
CA ASN A 46 0.74 -6.36 11.98
C ASN A 46 0.81 -7.71 12.70
N THR A 47 -0.16 -8.61 12.48
CA THR A 47 -0.17 -9.96 13.06
C THR A 47 0.15 -11.05 12.03
N GLY A 48 0.64 -10.67 10.84
CA GLY A 48 1.05 -11.59 9.78
C GLY A 48 -0.09 -12.32 9.08
N LYS A 49 -1.35 -11.91 9.28
CA LYS A 49 -2.54 -12.57 8.71
C LYS A 49 -2.87 -12.01 7.31
N LEU A 50 -1.92 -12.11 6.37
CA LEU A 50 -1.99 -11.44 5.06
C LEU A 50 -3.22 -11.80 4.21
N SER A 51 -3.70 -13.04 4.26
CA SER A 51 -4.92 -13.42 3.52
C SER A 51 -6.18 -12.72 4.04
N LEU A 52 -6.25 -12.46 5.35
CA LEU A 52 -7.39 -11.74 5.95
C LEU A 52 -7.29 -10.23 5.74
N ASP A 53 -6.07 -9.70 5.72
CA ASP A 53 -5.74 -8.34 5.28
C ASP A 53 -6.26 -8.12 3.83
N GLU A 54 -5.84 -8.98 2.89
CA GLU A 54 -6.27 -8.96 1.49
C GLU A 54 -7.80 -8.93 1.36
N GLU A 55 -8.49 -9.80 2.13
CA GLU A 55 -9.95 -9.85 2.11
C GLU A 55 -10.58 -8.51 2.50
N GLN A 56 -10.04 -7.81 3.51
CA GLN A 56 -10.56 -6.50 3.91
C GLN A 56 -10.31 -5.45 2.84
N LEU A 57 -9.14 -5.45 2.20
CA LEU A 57 -8.81 -4.55 1.10
C LEU A 57 -9.76 -4.73 -0.09
N LEU A 58 -10.01 -5.97 -0.50
CA LEU A 58 -10.95 -6.28 -1.58
C LEU A 58 -12.38 -5.79 -1.25
N ARG A 59 -12.82 -5.95 0.01
CA ARG A 59 -14.13 -5.44 0.45
C ARG A 59 -14.17 -3.90 0.45
N ILE A 60 -13.11 -3.23 0.88
CA ILE A 60 -13.00 -1.76 0.81
C ILE A 60 -13.07 -1.30 -0.65
N LEU A 61 -12.30 -1.92 -1.55
CA LEU A 61 -12.22 -1.54 -2.95
C LEU A 61 -13.50 -1.83 -3.73
N LYS A 62 -14.31 -2.81 -3.30
CA LYS A 62 -15.66 -3.01 -3.84
C LYS A 62 -16.54 -1.79 -3.62
N ASP A 63 -16.47 -1.18 -2.44
CA ASP A 63 -17.30 -0.01 -2.08
C ASP A 63 -16.64 1.33 -2.49
N ARG A 64 -15.30 1.36 -2.53
CA ARG A 64 -14.48 2.53 -2.85
C ARG A 64 -13.37 2.17 -3.84
N PRO A 65 -13.68 1.99 -5.14
CA PRO A 65 -12.71 1.49 -6.13
C PRO A 65 -11.50 2.39 -6.38
N LYS A 66 -11.51 3.63 -5.88
CA LYS A 66 -10.45 4.63 -6.04
C LYS A 66 -9.72 4.94 -4.73
N ASP A 67 -9.95 4.15 -3.67
CA ASP A 67 -9.25 4.31 -2.39
C ASP A 67 -7.77 3.97 -2.58
N SER A 68 -6.93 5.01 -2.61
CA SER A 68 -5.52 4.89 -3.01
C SER A 68 -4.69 4.11 -2.00
N ASP A 69 -4.96 4.25 -0.70
CA ASP A 69 -4.30 3.47 0.36
C ASP A 69 -4.59 1.97 0.21
N SER A 70 -5.85 1.62 -0.07
CA SER A 70 -6.23 0.22 -0.23
C SER A 70 -5.70 -0.38 -1.54
N ILE A 71 -5.69 0.39 -2.64
CA ILE A 71 -5.06 -0.03 -3.90
C ILE A 71 -3.58 -0.32 -3.66
N TYR A 72 -2.87 0.59 -2.98
CA TYR A 72 -1.45 0.45 -2.74
C TYR A 72 -1.11 -0.73 -1.83
N SER A 73 -1.85 -0.89 -0.72
CA SER A 73 -1.67 -2.02 0.20
C SER A 73 -1.92 -3.36 -0.51
N LEU A 74 -2.96 -3.44 -1.33
CA LEU A 74 -3.28 -4.67 -2.08
C LEU A 74 -2.23 -4.94 -3.16
N PHE A 75 -1.71 -3.90 -3.81
CA PHE A 75 -0.60 -4.02 -4.73
C PHE A 75 0.63 -4.65 -4.06
N ASN A 76 1.01 -4.18 -2.87
CA ASN A 76 2.15 -4.74 -2.13
C ASN A 76 1.94 -6.21 -1.77
N ILE A 77 0.72 -6.59 -1.34
CA ILE A 77 0.39 -8.00 -1.08
C ILE A 77 0.56 -8.83 -2.35
N TYR A 78 0.04 -8.37 -3.50
CA TYR A 78 0.19 -9.10 -4.75
C TYR A 78 1.65 -9.20 -5.20
N LEU A 79 2.44 -8.13 -5.05
CA LEU A 79 3.86 -8.13 -5.40
C LEU A 79 4.65 -9.13 -4.53
N LEU A 80 4.46 -9.11 -3.21
CA LEU A 80 5.11 -10.01 -2.26
C LEU A 80 4.78 -11.49 -2.50
N ASN A 81 3.61 -11.77 -3.07
CA ASN A 81 3.17 -13.13 -3.39
C ASN A 81 3.33 -13.49 -4.88
N GLU A 82 4.09 -12.69 -5.64
CA GLU A 82 4.37 -12.92 -7.07
C GLU A 82 3.11 -13.01 -7.97
N ARG A 83 2.01 -12.37 -7.53
CA ARG A 83 0.70 -12.38 -8.22
C ARG A 83 0.65 -11.32 -9.33
N ALA A 84 1.44 -11.55 -10.38
CA ALA A 84 1.65 -10.59 -11.45
C ALA A 84 0.38 -10.28 -12.27
N ILE A 85 -0.53 -11.25 -12.44
CA ILE A 85 -1.78 -11.06 -13.19
C ILE A 85 -2.73 -10.15 -12.41
N GLU A 86 -2.94 -10.43 -11.12
CA GLU A 86 -3.80 -9.65 -10.25
C GLU A 86 -3.26 -8.24 -10.06
N THR A 87 -1.93 -8.09 -9.99
CA THR A 87 -1.28 -6.78 -10.00
C THR A 87 -1.62 -5.98 -11.25
N LYS A 88 -1.47 -6.58 -12.45
CA LYS A 88 -1.81 -5.90 -13.72
C LYS A 88 -3.29 -5.51 -13.78
N ASN A 89 -4.18 -6.36 -13.27
CA ASN A 89 -5.60 -6.08 -13.22
C ASN A 89 -5.94 -4.95 -12.24
N LEU A 90 -5.30 -4.95 -11.06
CA LEU A 90 -5.50 -3.93 -10.04
C LEU A 90 -5.17 -2.54 -10.57
N ILE A 91 -4.02 -2.37 -11.23
CA ILE A 91 -3.54 -1.06 -11.71
C ILE A 91 -4.15 -0.58 -13.02
N LYS A 92 -5.01 -1.37 -13.65
CA LYS A 92 -5.56 -1.04 -14.97
C LYS A 92 -6.38 0.25 -14.94
N ASN A 93 -7.14 0.45 -13.87
CA ASN A 93 -8.10 1.55 -13.69
C ASN A 93 -7.71 2.53 -12.56
N THR A 94 -6.48 2.45 -12.07
CA THR A 94 -5.98 3.33 -11.00
C THR A 94 -5.56 4.70 -11.56
N PRO A 95 -5.50 5.74 -10.72
CA PRO A 95 -4.91 7.02 -11.12
C PRO A 95 -3.52 6.84 -11.73
N THR A 96 -3.16 7.70 -12.69
CA THR A 96 -1.88 7.64 -13.41
C THR A 96 -0.69 7.65 -12.45
N ASP A 97 -0.74 8.47 -11.41
CA ASP A 97 0.31 8.57 -10.39
C ASP A 97 0.59 7.22 -9.71
N ILE A 98 -0.47 6.51 -9.28
CA ILE A 98 -0.38 5.18 -8.66
C ILE A 98 0.12 4.13 -9.65
N LYS A 99 -0.32 4.23 -10.91
CA LYS A 99 0.14 3.33 -11.98
C LYS A 99 1.64 3.49 -12.23
N THR A 100 2.13 4.73 -12.26
CA THR A 100 3.55 5.06 -12.44
C THR A 100 4.39 4.55 -11.26
N LEU A 101 3.96 4.81 -10.01
CA LEU A 101 4.64 4.29 -8.81
C LEU A 101 4.70 2.76 -8.79
N THR A 102 3.57 2.11 -9.09
CA THR A 102 3.51 0.65 -9.17
C THR A 102 4.45 0.11 -10.24
N ALA A 103 4.46 0.71 -11.43
CA ALA A 103 5.34 0.27 -12.52
C ALA A 103 6.83 0.36 -12.15
N MET A 104 7.24 1.41 -11.43
CA MET A 104 8.61 1.58 -10.94
C MET A 104 9.04 0.47 -9.97
N SER A 105 8.10 -0.10 -9.21
CA SER A 105 8.38 -1.16 -8.24
C SER A 105 8.90 -2.44 -8.88
N PHE A 106 8.65 -2.66 -10.17
CA PHE A 106 9.10 -3.84 -10.90
C PHE A 106 10.55 -3.77 -11.38
N ASN A 107 11.14 -2.57 -11.47
CA ASN A 107 12.52 -2.42 -11.93
C ASN A 107 13.18 -1.22 -11.25
N LEU A 108 13.78 -1.49 -10.08
CA LEU A 108 14.43 -0.47 -9.26
C LEU A 108 15.62 0.19 -9.95
N ALA A 109 16.33 -0.53 -10.83
CA ALA A 109 17.49 -0.02 -11.57
C ALA A 109 17.10 1.03 -12.62
N GLU A 110 15.85 1.01 -13.08
CA GLU A 110 15.32 1.98 -14.06
C GLU A 110 14.59 3.17 -13.42
N ILE A 111 14.57 3.26 -12.09
CA ILE A 111 13.99 4.40 -11.39
C ILE A 111 14.91 5.60 -11.60
N ALA A 112 14.32 6.68 -12.13
CA ALA A 112 15.01 7.91 -12.48
C ALA A 112 14.16 9.13 -12.10
N GLU A 113 14.83 10.23 -11.76
CA GLU A 113 14.20 11.48 -11.33
C GLU A 113 13.20 12.02 -12.36
N ALA A 114 13.52 11.93 -13.65
CA ALA A 114 12.63 12.35 -14.73
C ALA A 114 11.26 11.64 -14.70
N LYS A 115 11.23 10.35 -14.35
CA LYS A 115 9.97 9.60 -14.22
C LYS A 115 9.22 9.99 -12.93
N LEU A 116 9.94 10.30 -11.84
CA LEU A 116 9.34 10.75 -10.58
C LEU A 116 8.68 12.13 -10.71
N ASN A 117 9.28 13.03 -11.50
CA ASN A 117 8.74 14.38 -11.75
C ASN A 117 7.40 14.39 -12.48
N LEU A 118 6.98 13.25 -13.06
CA LEU A 118 5.66 13.09 -13.70
C LEU A 118 4.54 12.80 -12.69
N ILE A 119 4.88 12.49 -11.43
CA ILE A 119 3.91 12.13 -10.40
C ILE A 119 3.44 13.38 -9.66
N ASN A 120 2.14 13.60 -9.63
CA ASN A 120 1.57 14.64 -8.78
C ASN A 120 1.48 14.15 -7.32
N GLN A 121 2.41 14.61 -6.49
CA GLN A 121 2.51 14.22 -5.08
C GLN A 121 1.27 14.61 -4.25
N ASP A 122 0.51 15.63 -4.65
CA ASP A 122 -0.68 16.05 -3.92
C ASP A 122 -1.81 15.02 -4.01
N ASN A 123 -1.81 14.21 -5.07
CA ASN A 123 -2.76 13.12 -5.27
C ASN A 123 -2.37 11.84 -4.53
N LEU A 124 -1.16 11.77 -3.98
CA LEU A 124 -0.67 10.57 -3.31
C LEU A 124 -1.23 10.46 -1.90
N SER A 125 -1.60 9.24 -1.55
CA SER A 125 -1.94 8.87 -0.18
C SER A 125 -0.71 8.89 0.72
N LYS A 126 -0.90 8.75 2.04
CA LYS A 126 0.23 8.79 2.99
C LYS A 126 1.27 7.71 2.66
N ASP A 127 0.83 6.47 2.49
CA ASP A 127 1.73 5.35 2.24
C ASP A 127 2.38 5.45 0.85
N SER A 128 1.63 5.95 -0.15
CA SER A 128 2.17 6.23 -1.48
C SER A 128 3.23 7.33 -1.46
N LYS A 129 3.12 8.33 -0.57
CA LYS A 129 4.15 9.38 -0.38
C LYS A 129 5.44 8.82 0.21
N GLU A 130 5.36 7.89 1.16
CA GLU A 130 6.55 7.24 1.70
C GLU A 130 7.25 6.38 0.62
N GLN A 131 6.48 5.68 -0.23
CA GLN A 131 7.06 4.98 -1.37
C GLN A 131 7.73 5.94 -2.36
N PHE A 132 7.08 7.05 -2.69
CA PHE A 132 7.66 8.07 -3.57
C PHE A 132 9.01 8.58 -3.03
N ARG A 133 9.11 8.85 -1.73
CA ARG A 133 10.38 9.25 -1.08
C ARG A 133 11.45 8.17 -1.18
N CYS A 134 11.08 6.90 -0.97
CA CYS A 134 12.00 5.78 -1.18
C CYS A 134 12.52 5.76 -2.63
N PHE A 135 11.66 5.97 -3.61
CA PHE A 135 12.07 6.05 -5.01
C PHE A 135 12.92 7.27 -5.34
N GLN A 136 12.72 8.42 -4.67
CA GLN A 136 13.64 9.55 -4.80
C GLN A 136 15.06 9.18 -4.34
N TYR A 137 15.18 8.46 -3.22
CA TYR A 137 16.46 7.96 -2.76
C TYR A 137 17.09 7.00 -3.77
N ILE A 138 16.33 6.02 -4.27
CA ILE A 138 16.79 5.06 -5.28
C ILE A 138 17.21 5.78 -6.58
N ALA A 139 16.43 6.75 -7.05
CA ALA A 139 16.75 7.53 -8.24
C ALA A 139 18.10 8.26 -8.10
N LYS A 140 18.33 8.88 -6.93
CA LYS A 140 19.59 9.55 -6.62
C LYS A 140 20.75 8.55 -6.59
N TYR A 141 20.56 7.42 -5.92
CA TYR A 141 21.57 6.36 -5.87
C TYR A 141 21.88 5.81 -7.28
N ASN A 142 20.88 5.66 -8.15
CA ASN A 142 21.08 5.19 -9.52
C ASN A 142 21.92 6.14 -10.38
N GLN A 143 21.93 7.44 -10.07
CA GLN A 143 22.75 8.45 -10.77
C GLN A 143 24.23 8.42 -10.35
N TYR A 144 24.57 7.82 -9.21
CA TYR A 144 25.94 7.75 -8.73
C TYR A 144 26.83 6.91 -9.65
N SER A 145 28.07 7.36 -9.81
CA SER A 145 29.16 6.56 -10.37
C SER A 145 29.44 5.33 -9.51
N ALA A 146 30.16 4.35 -10.05
CA ALA A 146 30.52 3.14 -9.31
C ALA A 146 31.30 3.45 -8.02
N ALA A 147 32.20 4.45 -8.06
CA ALA A 147 32.95 4.89 -6.89
C ALA A 147 32.06 5.53 -5.82
N GLU A 148 31.11 6.38 -6.22
CA GLU A 148 30.16 7.01 -5.29
C GLU A 148 29.21 6.00 -4.64
N LYS A 149 28.83 4.94 -5.36
CA LYS A 149 28.01 3.85 -4.79
C LYS A 149 28.73 3.10 -3.69
N ILE A 150 29.99 2.73 -3.92
CA ILE A 150 30.83 2.04 -2.91
C ILE A 150 30.92 2.87 -1.63
N VAL A 151 31.23 4.16 -1.74
CA VAL A 151 31.33 5.05 -0.56
C VAL A 151 30.01 5.16 0.20
N ASN A 152 28.88 5.29 -0.51
CA ASN A 152 27.57 5.35 0.14
C ASN A 152 27.15 4.02 0.79
N GLU A 153 27.50 2.88 0.19
CA GLU A 153 27.25 1.56 0.77
C GLU A 153 28.08 1.30 2.03
N GLU A 154 29.30 1.82 2.10
CA GLU A 154 30.13 1.74 3.30
C GLU A 154 29.53 2.55 4.45
N ASN A 155 29.09 3.79 4.18
CA ASN A 155 28.46 4.63 5.19
C ASN A 155 27.15 4.04 5.76
N LEU A 156 26.41 3.24 4.97
CA LEU A 156 25.19 2.56 5.42
C LEU A 156 25.44 1.39 6.37
N LYS A 157 26.67 0.86 6.44
CA LYS A 157 27.01 -0.24 7.36
C LYS A 157 27.31 0.24 8.78
N ASP A 158 27.52 1.54 8.94
CA ASP A 158 27.88 2.18 10.21
C ASP A 158 26.66 2.83 10.93
N GLU A 159 25.45 2.72 10.35
CA GLU A 159 24.15 3.09 10.95
C GLU A 159 23.41 1.87 11.53
#